data_AF-A0A955IQJ6-F1
#
_entry.id   AF-A0A955IQJ6-F1
#
_cell.length_a   1.000
_cell.length_b   1.000
_cell.length_c   1.000
_cell.angle_alpha   90.00
_cell.angle_beta   90.00
_cell.angle_gamma   90.00
#
_symmetry.space_group_name_H-M   'P 1'
#
loop_
_entity.id
_entity.type
_entity.pdbx_description
1 polymer ?
#
loop_
_entity_poly.entity_id
_entity_poly.type
_entity_poly.pdbx_seq_one_letter_code
_entity_poly.pdbx_strand_id
1 'polypeptide(L)' 'TYDQDFMLGMAESERKVLREIDDALRRIADKTYGVCQMTGEQIPTARLDAKPWAKYTVEAARQLENQWGS' A
#
# COMPACT_ATOMS: atom_id res chain seq x y z
N THR A 1 31.29 0.92 -3.70
CA THR A 1 30.29 0.39 -2.76
C THR A 1 28.86 0.67 -3.23
N TYR A 2 28.58 0.48 -4.52
CA TYR A 2 27.25 0.73 -5.11
C TYR A 2 26.31 -0.48 -4.94
N ASP A 3 26.89 -1.68 -4.97
CA ASP A 3 26.18 -2.95 -4.82
C ASP A 3 25.53 -3.14 -3.43
N GLN A 4 26.22 -2.70 -2.36
CA GLN A 4 25.69 -2.77 -1.00
C GLN A 4 24.49 -1.82 -0.78
N ASP A 5 24.52 -0.63 -1.37
CA ASP A 5 23.43 0.35 -1.25
C ASP A 5 22.16 -0.15 -1.99
N PHE A 6 22.35 -0.75 -3.17
CA PHE A 6 21.28 -1.35 -3.94
C PHE A 6 20.60 -2.51 -3.21
N MET A 7 21.38 -3.44 -2.61
CA MET A 7 20.82 -4.55 -1.84
C MET A 7 20.07 -4.08 -0.59
N LEU A 8 20.55 -3.02 0.08
CA LEU A 8 19.82 -2.44 1.21
C LEU A 8 18.46 -1.85 0.79
N GLY A 9 18.42 -1.11 -0.32
CA GLY A 9 17.18 -0.49 -0.82
C GLY A 9 16.11 -1.52 -1.23
N MET A 10 16.53 -2.64 -1.80
CA MET A 10 15.64 -3.75 -2.14
C MET A 10 15.05 -4.39 -0.87
N ALA A 11 15.90 -4.73 0.10
CA ALA A 11 15.46 -5.33 1.37
C ALA A 11 14.52 -4.41 2.16
N GLU A 12 14.74 -3.09 2.11
CA GLU A 12 13.86 -2.12 2.76
C GLU A 12 12.47 -2.06 2.09
N SER A 13 12.44 -2.12 0.76
CA SER A 13 11.19 -2.16 -0.02
C SER A 13 10.39 -3.43 0.28
N GLU A 14 11.06 -4.59 0.37
CA GLU A 14 10.42 -5.85 0.75
C GLU A 14 9.84 -5.79 2.18
N ARG A 15 10.62 -5.25 3.14
CA ARG A 15 10.13 -5.05 4.53
C ARG A 15 8.96 -4.07 4.58
N LYS A 16 8.90 -3.08 3.69
CA LYS A 16 7.76 -2.16 3.59
C LYS A 16 6.51 -2.91 3.12
N VAL A 17 6.63 -3.75 2.10
CA VAL A 17 5.51 -4.58 1.61
C VAL A 17 5.01 -5.53 2.70
N LEU A 18 5.90 -6.22 3.41
CA LEU A 18 5.51 -7.08 4.53
C LEU A 18 4.72 -6.33 5.61
N ARG A 19 5.15 -5.11 5.95
CA ARG A 19 4.41 -4.24 6.88
C ARG A 19 3.04 -3.84 6.33
N GLU A 20 2.92 -3.59 5.03
CA GLU A 20 1.61 -3.30 4.43
C GLU A 20 0.66 -4.50 4.48
N ILE A 21 1.18 -5.72 4.31
CA ILE A 21 0.39 -6.95 4.41
C ILE A 21 -0.08 -7.16 5.85
N ASP A 22 0.78 -7.00 6.86
CA ASP A 22 0.39 -7.10 8.28
C ASP A 22 -0.70 -6.09 8.63
N ASP A 23 -0.55 -4.86 8.15
CA ASP A 23 -1.54 -3.81 8.34
C ASP A 23 -2.88 -4.13 7.64
N ALA A 24 -2.84 -4.70 6.44
CA ALA A 24 -4.04 -5.17 5.75
C ALA A 24 -4.76 -6.28 6.52
N LEU A 25 -4.01 -7.24 7.08
CA LEU A 25 -4.56 -8.30 7.94
C LEU A 25 -5.22 -7.71 9.19
N ARG A 26 -4.62 -6.70 9.82
CA ARG A 26 -5.23 -6.00 10.96
C ARG A 26 -6.55 -5.34 10.58
N ARG A 27 -6.64 -4.67 9.42
CA ARG A 27 -7.89 -4.06 8.93
C ARG A 27 -8.98 -5.10 8.67
N ILE A 28 -8.61 -6.31 8.23
CA ILE A 28 -9.55 -7.41 8.07
C ILE A 28 -10.11 -7.80 9.44
N ALA A 29 -9.25 -7.94 10.46
CA ALA A 29 -9.68 -8.24 11.83
C ALA A 29 -10.57 -7.13 12.41
N ASP A 30 -10.26 -5.87 12.12
CA ASP A 30 -11.00 -4.68 12.56
C ASP A 30 -12.28 -4.41 11.72
N LYS A 31 -12.54 -5.22 10.67
CA LYS A 31 -13.66 -5.04 9.71
C LYS A 31 -13.64 -3.71 8.97
N THR A 32 -12.49 -3.06 8.90
CA THR A 32 -12.25 -1.81 8.13
C THR A 32 -11.51 -2.07 6.82
N TYR A 33 -11.37 -3.34 6.44
CA TYR A 33 -10.78 -3.74 5.18
C TYR A 33 -11.60 -3.27 3.98
N GLY A 34 -10.91 -2.80 2.94
CA GLY A 34 -11.55 -2.24 1.76
C GLY A 34 -12.10 -0.83 1.97
N VAL A 35 -11.68 -0.11 3.02
CA VAL A 35 -11.99 1.32 3.19
C VAL A 35 -10.74 2.17 2.91
N CYS A 36 -10.91 3.19 2.09
CA CYS A 36 -9.88 4.14 1.73
C CYS A 36 -9.50 4.99 2.94
N GLN A 37 -8.23 4.98 3.34
CA GLN A 37 -7.81 5.78 4.51
C GLN A 37 -7.69 7.28 4.24
N MET A 38 -7.74 7.70 2.97
CA MET A 38 -7.67 9.11 2.61
C MET A 38 -9.05 9.75 2.47
N THR A 39 -9.98 9.05 1.81
CA THR A 39 -11.32 9.58 1.51
C THR A 39 -12.43 8.96 2.35
N GLY A 40 -12.17 7.83 3.03
CA GLY A 40 -13.20 7.08 3.77
C GLY A 40 -14.13 6.25 2.89
N GLU A 41 -13.93 6.25 1.57
CA GLU A 41 -14.77 5.53 0.61
C GLU A 41 -14.41 4.06 0.48
N GLN A 42 -15.31 3.25 -0.08
CA GLN A 42 -15.03 1.84 -0.35
C GLN A 42 -14.04 1.66 -1.51
N ILE A 43 -13.02 0.84 -1.30
CA ILE A 43 -12.03 0.46 -2.30
C ILE A 43 -12.66 -0.59 -3.22
N PRO A 44 -12.59 -0.40 -4.56
CA PRO A 44 -13.12 -1.38 -5.50
C PRO A 44 -12.50 -2.77 -5.29
N THR A 45 -13.32 -3.81 -5.28
CA THR A 45 -12.87 -5.20 -5.13
C THR A 45 -11.85 -5.59 -6.19
N ALA A 46 -11.98 -5.11 -7.43
CA ALA A 46 -10.98 -5.34 -8.49
C ALA A 46 -9.57 -4.84 -8.12
N ARG A 47 -9.46 -3.78 -7.30
CA ARG A 47 -8.17 -3.28 -6.80
C ARG A 47 -7.61 -4.16 -5.68
N LEU A 48 -8.48 -4.63 -4.79
CA LEU A 48 -8.11 -5.55 -3.71
C LEU A 48 -7.69 -6.92 -4.25
N ASP A 49 -8.32 -7.38 -5.34
CA ASP A 49 -7.95 -8.60 -6.05
C ASP A 49 -6.53 -8.51 -6.64
N ALA A 50 -6.22 -7.38 -7.29
CA ALA A 50 -4.88 -7.13 -7.82
C ALA A 50 -3.82 -6.83 -6.74
N LYS A 51 -4.20 -6.12 -5.68
CA LYS A 51 -3.31 -5.71 -4.57
C LYS A 51 -4.08 -5.73 -3.24
N PRO A 52 -4.10 -6.86 -2.51
CA PRO A 52 -4.94 -7.00 -1.32
C PRO A 52 -4.51 -6.09 -0.16
N TRP A 53 -3.27 -5.61 -0.14
CA TRP A 53 -2.81 -4.62 0.84
C TRP A 53 -2.98 -3.16 0.39
N ALA A 54 -3.80 -2.90 -0.62
CA ALA A 54 -4.10 -1.54 -1.06
C ALA A 54 -4.84 -0.74 0.03
N LYS A 55 -4.26 0.40 0.41
CA LYS A 55 -4.79 1.29 1.46
C LYS A 55 -5.68 2.41 0.92
N TYR A 56 -5.64 2.62 -0.39
CA TYR A 56 -6.23 3.75 -1.08
C TYR A 56 -6.97 3.28 -2.34
N THR A 57 -7.99 4.05 -2.75
CA THR A 57 -8.66 3.90 -4.04
C THR A 57 -7.71 4.23 -5.19
N VAL A 58 -8.06 3.85 -6.43
CA VAL A 58 -7.27 4.18 -7.63
C VAL A 58 -7.08 5.70 -7.74
N GLU A 59 -8.15 6.46 -7.47
CA GLU A 59 -8.13 7.91 -7.54
C GLU A 59 -7.24 8.53 -6.46
N ALA A 60 -7.36 8.05 -5.21
CA ALA A 60 -6.50 8.48 -4.11
C ALA A 60 -5.03 8.09 -4.33
N ALA A 61 -4.76 6.89 -4.82
CA ALA A 61 -3.40 6.45 -5.17
C ALA A 61 -2.79 7.34 -6.25
N ARG A 62 -3.57 7.69 -7.29
CA ARG A 62 -3.12 8.59 -8.35
C ARG A 62 -2.81 10.00 -7.83
N GLN A 63 -3.61 10.51 -6.89
CA GLN A 63 -3.31 11.78 -6.23
C GLN A 63 -2.03 11.71 -5.38
N LEU A 64 -1.84 10.61 -4.64
CA LEU A 64 -0.66 10.40 -3.81
C LEU A 64 0.62 10.29 -4.66
N GLU A 65 0.56 9.54 -5.78
CA GLU A 65 1.67 9.41 -6.72
C GLU A 65 2.05 10.77 -7.35
N ASN A 66 1.07 11.60 -7.72
CA ASN A 66 1.33 12.97 -8.17
C ASN A 66 1.99 13.85 -7.09
N GLN A 67 1.69 13.60 -5.81
CA GLN A 67 2.27 14.36 -4.69
C GLN A 67 3.65 13.84 -4.28
N TRP A 68 3.93 12.56 -4.48
CA TRP A 68 5.22 11.92 -4.17
C TRP A 68 6.23 11.95 -5.34
N GLY A 69 5.77 12.21 -6.56
CA GLY A 69 6.59 12.29 -7.76
C GLY A 69 7.10 13.69 -8.11
N SER A 70 6.99 14.69 -7.22
CA SER A 70 7.43 16.07 -7.45
C SER A 70 8.52 16.53 -6.48
#